data_AF-A0A433TZT5-F1
#
_entry.id   AF-A0A433TZT5-F1
#
_cell.length_a   1.000
_cell.length_b   1.000
_cell.length_c   1.000
_cell.angle_alpha   90.00
_cell.angle_beta   90.00
_cell.angle_gamma   90.00
#
_symmetry.space_group_name_H-M   'P 1'
#
loop_
_entity.id
_entity.type
_entity.pdbx_description
1 polymer ?
#
loop_
_entity_poly.entity_id
_entity_poly.type
_entity_poly.pdbx_seq_one_letter_code
_entity_poly.pdbx_strand_id
1 'polypeptide(L)'
;GRIGTIYLGLDPKDSAVVGVELDRDARDEMRMSLDNLMVEALSPSVLHLQFDVEFIPVMDFNSLRAMTTTCAPFVSEIEVKPLPNVIYCCNGDECFYRLDGKTVILDCQLMRQLIVLEEEAEHIEEIVKLQQELEALRAQVARLPSQV
;
A
#
# COMPACT_ATOMS: atom_id res chain seq x y z
N GLY A 1 -7.68 -2.30 3.42
CA GLY A 1 -6.54 -1.83 2.60
C GLY A 1 -5.20 -2.13 3.26
N ARG A 2 -4.25 -2.73 2.54
CA ARG A 2 -2.90 -3.07 3.03
C ARG A 2 -1.91 -1.94 2.72
N ILE A 3 -0.82 -1.87 3.48
CA ILE A 3 0.27 -0.91 3.26
C ILE A 3 0.95 -1.21 1.92
N GLY A 4 1.21 -0.17 1.14
CA GLY A 4 1.95 -0.27 -0.12
C GLY A 4 3.37 0.25 0.05
N THR A 5 4.36 -0.58 -0.23
CA THR A 5 5.78 -0.18 -0.17
C THR A 5 6.42 -0.24 -1.54
N ILE A 6 7.16 0.81 -1.89
CA ILE A 6 7.91 0.93 -3.15
C ILE A 6 9.39 0.99 -2.81
N TYR A 7 10.17 0.09 -3.41
CA TYR A 7 11.63 0.06 -3.29
C TYR A 7 12.27 0.55 -4.58
N LEU A 8 13.20 1.50 -4.45
CA LEU A 8 14.03 1.99 -5.54
C LEU A 8 15.50 1.63 -5.27
N GLY A 9 16.18 1.11 -6.29
CA GLY A 9 17.53 0.55 -6.15
C GLY A 9 17.59 -0.98 -6.09
N LEU A 10 16.53 -1.67 -6.54
CA LEU A 10 16.53 -3.11 -6.76
C LEU A 10 16.64 -3.42 -8.26
N ASP A 11 17.33 -4.50 -8.62
CA ASP A 11 17.35 -5.02 -9.99
C ASP A 11 15.97 -5.60 -10.34
N PRO A 12 15.33 -5.18 -11.44
CA PRO A 12 13.99 -5.61 -11.80
C PRO A 12 13.88 -7.09 -12.21
N LYS A 13 14.98 -7.78 -12.52
CA LYS A 13 14.97 -9.18 -12.98
C LYS A 13 15.06 -10.18 -11.84
N ASP A 14 15.92 -9.92 -10.86
CA ASP A 14 16.22 -10.86 -9.77
C ASP A 14 15.98 -10.26 -8.37
N SER A 15 15.52 -9.00 -8.29
CA SER A 15 15.32 -8.26 -7.04
C SER A 15 16.59 -8.12 -6.21
N ALA A 16 17.78 -8.23 -6.82
CA ALA A 16 19.05 -8.00 -6.15
C ALA A 16 19.18 -6.52 -5.73
N VAL A 17 19.81 -6.28 -4.58
CA VAL A 17 20.08 -4.92 -4.10
C VAL A 17 21.24 -4.33 -4.90
N VAL A 18 20.95 -3.34 -5.74
CA VAL A 18 21.94 -2.60 -6.53
C VAL A 18 22.26 -1.25 -5.88
N GLY A 19 21.23 -0.61 -5.33
CA GLY A 19 21.27 0.76 -4.82
C GLY A 19 21.29 1.82 -5.92
N VAL A 20 21.08 3.06 -5.51
CA VAL A 20 21.22 4.28 -6.32
C VAL A 20 22.24 5.16 -5.62
N GLU A 21 23.23 5.65 -6.36
CA GLU A 21 24.19 6.62 -5.82
C GLU A 21 23.47 7.93 -5.53
N LEU A 22 23.32 8.25 -4.25
CA LEU A 22 22.63 9.45 -3.79
C LEU A 22 23.50 10.15 -2.74
N ASP A 23 23.82 11.42 -2.99
CA ASP A 23 24.43 12.28 -1.99
C ASP A 23 23.35 12.91 -1.08
N ARG A 24 23.73 13.87 -0.23
CA ARG A 24 22.77 14.52 0.65
C ARG A 24 21.74 15.33 -0.13
N ASP A 25 22.19 16.11 -1.12
CA ASP A 25 21.34 17.06 -1.83
C ASP A 25 20.34 16.32 -2.73
N ALA A 26 20.77 15.23 -3.38
CA ALA A 26 19.91 14.37 -4.19
C ALA A 26 18.82 13.68 -3.35
N ARG A 27 19.12 13.28 -2.10
CA ARG A 27 18.10 12.69 -1.21
C ARG A 27 17.06 13.72 -0.77
N ASP A 28 17.50 14.93 -0.46
CA ASP A 28 16.59 16.00 -0.06
C ASP A 28 15.73 16.45 -1.27
N GLU A 29 16.31 16.55 -2.46
CA GLU A 29 15.58 16.81 -3.71
C GLU A 29 14.55 15.72 -4.01
N MET A 30 14.90 14.44 -3.81
CA MET A 30 13.98 13.32 -4.00
C MET A 30 12.80 13.38 -3.03
N ARG A 31 13.04 13.69 -1.75
CA ARG A 31 11.95 13.88 -0.77
C ARG A 31 11.00 15.01 -1.19
N MET A 32 11.55 16.16 -1.58
CA MET A 32 10.75 17.30 -2.01
C MET A 32 9.95 17.01 -3.28
N SER A 33 10.58 16.35 -4.25
CA SER A 33 9.93 15.97 -5.50
C SER A 33 8.80 14.97 -5.29
N LEU A 34 8.99 14.02 -4.36
CA LEU A 34 7.94 13.08 -3.99
C LEU A 34 6.79 13.76 -3.26
N ASP A 35 7.05 14.68 -2.33
CA ASP A 35 6.01 15.46 -1.66
C ASP A 35 5.19 16.27 -2.66
N ASN A 36 5.85 16.98 -3.59
CA ASN A 36 5.17 17.70 -4.66
C ASN A 36 4.33 16.76 -5.53
N LEU A 37 4.85 15.59 -5.91
CA LEU A 37 4.12 14.61 -6.71
C LEU A 37 2.89 14.08 -5.97
N MET A 38 3.02 13.76 -4.68
CA MET A 38 1.93 13.26 -3.84
C MET A 38 0.82 14.30 -3.63
N VAL A 39 1.18 15.59 -3.59
CA VAL A 39 0.24 16.69 -3.42
C VAL A 39 -0.44 17.09 -4.74
N GLU A 40 0.32 17.20 -5.83
CA GLU A 40 -0.15 17.77 -7.09
C GLU A 40 -0.74 16.74 -8.06
N ALA A 41 -0.21 15.51 -8.08
CA ALA A 41 -0.60 14.50 -9.06
C ALA A 41 -1.75 13.59 -8.60
N LEU A 42 -2.01 13.53 -7.28
CA LEU A 42 -3.03 12.67 -6.69
C LEU A 42 -4.25 13.46 -6.23
N SER A 43 -5.43 12.87 -6.46
CA SER A 43 -6.71 13.37 -5.97
C SER A 43 -7.45 12.25 -5.22
N PRO A 44 -7.72 12.39 -3.92
CA PRO A 44 -7.30 13.50 -3.06
C PRO A 44 -5.77 13.54 -2.84
N SER A 45 -5.23 14.72 -2.55
CA SER A 45 -3.80 14.89 -2.28
C SER A 45 -3.34 14.05 -1.09
N VAL A 46 -2.15 13.46 -1.21
CA VAL A 46 -1.50 12.69 -0.15
C VAL A 46 -0.51 13.59 0.58
N LEU A 47 -0.71 13.78 1.89
CA LEU A 47 0.16 14.63 2.72
C LEU A 47 1.33 13.83 3.29
N HIS A 48 2.42 14.52 3.65
CA HIS A 48 3.63 13.96 4.29
C HIS A 48 3.41 13.09 5.55
N LEU A 49 2.22 13.13 6.18
CA LEU A 49 1.90 12.24 7.31
C LEU A 49 1.44 10.85 6.87
N GLN A 50 1.06 10.72 5.61
CA GLN A 50 0.46 9.53 5.01
C GLN A 50 1.47 8.69 4.22
N PHE A 51 2.70 9.15 4.07
CA PHE A 51 3.79 8.37 3.51
C PHE A 51 5.08 8.62 4.27
N ASP A 52 6.02 7.69 4.17
CA ASP A 52 7.37 7.82 4.71
C ASP A 52 8.41 7.48 3.64
N VAL A 53 9.60 8.07 3.76
CA VAL A 53 10.71 7.88 2.83
C VAL A 53 12.00 7.66 3.60
N GLU A 54 12.46 6.42 3.56
CA GLU A 54 13.72 6.01 4.17
C GLU A 54 14.79 5.76 3.11
N PHE A 55 16.03 6.16 3.42
CA PHE A 55 17.21 5.89 2.58
C PHE A 55 18.13 4.93 3.31
N ILE A 56 18.11 3.67 2.89
CA ILE A 56 18.85 2.58 3.52
C ILE A 56 20.19 2.42 2.80
N PRO A 57 21.33 2.64 3.48
CA PRO A 57 22.64 2.50 2.85
C PRO A 57 22.90 1.04 2.46
N VAL A 58 23.37 0.83 1.24
CA VAL A 58 23.80 -0.50 0.78
C VAL A 58 25.19 -0.78 1.34
N MET A 59 25.33 -1.88 2.07
CA MET A 59 26.60 -2.34 2.61
C MET A 59 27.18 -3.44 1.73
N ASP A 60 28.45 -3.33 1.36
CA ASP A 60 29.19 -4.45 0.78
C ASP A 60 29.69 -5.37 1.91
N PHE A 61 29.28 -6.64 1.87
CA PHE A 61 29.64 -7.63 2.88
C PHE A 61 31.17 -7.86 2.98
N ASN A 62 31.92 -7.63 1.90
CA ASN A 62 33.37 -7.79 1.89
C ASN A 62 34.10 -6.61 2.53
N SER A 63 33.44 -5.45 2.59
CA SER A 63 33.96 -4.25 3.21
C SER A 63 32.94 -3.80 4.26
N LEU A 64 33.06 -4.33 5.49
CA LEU A 64 32.30 -3.94 6.70
C LEU A 64 32.38 -2.44 7.06
N ARG A 65 32.81 -1.59 6.13
CA ARG A 65 32.69 -0.15 6.18
C ARG A 65 31.51 0.23 5.29
N ALA A 66 30.52 0.92 5.87
CA ALA A 66 29.67 1.79 5.07
C ALA A 66 30.58 2.57 4.11
N MET A 67 30.29 2.57 2.81
CA MET A 67 31.10 3.29 1.84
C MET A 67 31.16 4.74 2.32
N THR A 68 32.32 5.16 2.82
CA THR A 68 32.55 6.48 3.46
C THR A 68 32.74 7.56 2.41
N THR A 69 32.42 7.26 1.16
CA THR A 69 32.39 8.18 0.04
C THR A 69 31.16 9.06 0.15
N THR A 70 31.32 10.32 -0.22
CA THR A 70 30.25 11.33 -0.25
C THR A 70 29.06 10.95 -1.14
N CYS A 71 29.27 10.00 -2.06
CA CYS A 71 28.23 9.29 -2.80
C CYS A 71 28.32 7.81 -2.41
N ALA A 72 27.34 7.31 -1.65
CA ALA A 72 27.19 5.90 -1.33
C ALA A 72 25.90 5.39 -1.99
N PRO A 73 25.83 4.11 -2.37
CA PRO A 73 24.59 3.54 -2.88
C PRO A 73 23.56 3.41 -1.74
N PHE A 74 22.34 3.87 -2.00
CA PHE A 74 21.18 3.73 -1.11
C PHE A 74 20.04 2.99 -1.81
N VAL A 75 19.28 2.21 -1.06
CA VAL A 75 17.92 1.81 -1.45
C VAL A 75 16.97 2.83 -0.85
N SER A 76 16.04 3.35 -1.66
CA SER A 76 14.98 4.22 -1.15
C SER A 76 13.72 3.37 -0.94
N GLU A 77 13.21 3.39 0.28
CA GLU A 77 11.96 2.75 0.66
C GLU A 77 10.90 3.82 0.86
N ILE A 78 9.81 3.72 0.09
CA ILE A 78 8.67 4.63 0.17
C ILE A 78 7.47 3.83 0.64
N GLU A 79 7.02 4.10 1.86
CA GLU A 79 5.84 3.47 2.44
C GLU A 79 4.65 4.41 2.32
N VAL A 80 3.54 3.95 1.74
CA VAL A 80 2.29 4.70 1.66
C VAL A 80 1.24 4.04 2.54
N LYS A 81 0.74 4.80 3.52
CA LYS A 81 -0.25 4.33 4.48
C LYS A 81 -1.64 4.34 3.83
N PRO A 82 -2.39 3.23 3.91
CA PRO A 82 -3.72 3.17 3.34
C PRO A 82 -4.67 4.03 4.19
N LEU A 83 -5.50 4.83 3.53
CA LEU A 83 -6.63 5.48 4.18
C LEU A 83 -7.91 4.70 3.90
N PRO A 84 -8.75 4.45 4.93
CA PRO A 84 -10.03 3.79 4.72
C PRO A 84 -10.95 4.67 3.87
N ASN A 85 -11.70 4.04 2.96
CA ASN A 85 -12.72 4.67 2.12
C ASN A 85 -12.19 5.78 1.19
N VAL A 86 -10.89 5.81 0.89
CA VAL A 86 -10.29 6.76 -0.05
C VAL A 86 -9.77 6.01 -1.27
N ILE A 87 -10.16 6.48 -2.46
CA ILE A 87 -9.61 6.03 -3.74
C ILE A 87 -8.83 7.21 -4.32
N TYR A 88 -7.55 6.97 -4.62
CA TYR A 88 -6.69 7.97 -5.23
C TYR A 88 -6.77 7.87 -6.76
N CYS A 89 -6.98 9.01 -7.39
CA CYS A 89 -6.99 9.17 -8.84
C CYS A 89 -5.77 10.00 -9.25
N CYS A 90 -5.20 9.70 -10.42
CA CYS A 90 -4.18 10.54 -11.04
C CYS A 90 -4.78 11.27 -12.26
N ASN A 91 -4.33 12.50 -12.53
CA ASN A 91 -4.60 13.23 -13.78
C ASN A 91 -6.09 13.25 -14.23
N GLY A 92 -7.03 13.42 -13.31
CA GLY A 92 -8.47 13.37 -13.59
C GLY A 92 -9.14 12.22 -12.82
N ASP A 93 -9.64 11.22 -13.55
CA ASP A 93 -10.43 10.09 -13.02
C ASP A 93 -9.75 8.71 -13.19
N GLU A 94 -8.47 8.67 -13.57
CA GLU A 94 -7.75 7.42 -13.75
C GLU A 94 -7.28 6.87 -12.39
N CYS A 95 -7.76 5.68 -12.05
CA CYS A 95 -7.32 4.93 -10.88
C CYS A 95 -6.32 3.85 -11.30
N PHE A 96 -5.27 3.67 -10.52
CA PHE A 96 -4.27 2.63 -10.77
C PHE A 96 -4.41 1.54 -9.71
N TYR A 97 -4.58 0.31 -10.16
CA TYR A 97 -4.66 -0.87 -9.28
C TYR A 97 -3.49 -1.80 -9.56
N ARG A 98 -2.87 -2.35 -8.52
CA ARG A 98 -1.76 -3.28 -8.67
C ARG A 98 -2.26 -4.70 -8.36
N LEU A 99 -2.32 -5.54 -9.39
CA LEU A 99 -2.71 -6.94 -9.29
C LEU A 99 -1.56 -7.82 -9.79
N ASP A 100 -1.12 -8.79 -8.98
CA ASP A 100 -0.09 -9.78 -9.33
C ASP A 100 1.18 -9.19 -9.97
N GLY A 101 1.66 -8.08 -9.41
CA GLY A 101 2.86 -7.39 -9.89
C GLY A 101 2.67 -6.54 -11.15
N LYS A 102 1.45 -6.45 -11.68
CA LYS A 102 1.10 -5.58 -12.81
C LYS A 102 0.22 -4.44 -12.35
N THR A 103 0.47 -3.25 -12.90
CA THR A 103 -0.41 -2.09 -12.70
C THR A 103 -1.43 -2.06 -13.84
N VAL A 104 -2.70 -2.03 -13.49
CA VAL A 104 -3.82 -1.85 -14.42
C VAL A 104 -4.47 -0.49 -14.17
N ILE A 105 -4.96 0.12 -15.24
CA ILE A 105 -5.69 1.39 -15.19
C ILE A 105 -7.18 1.04 -15.18
N LEU A 106 -7.90 1.64 -14.24
CA LEU A 106 -9.32 1.41 -14.03
C LEU A 106 -10.01 2.76 -13.83
N ASP A 107 -11.29 2.82 -14.17
CA ASP A 107 -12.12 3.94 -13.73
C ASP A 107 -12.53 3.80 -12.24
N CYS A 108 -12.99 4.90 -11.66
CA CYS A 108 -13.41 4.96 -10.26
C CYS A 108 -14.59 4.05 -9.90
N GLN A 109 -15.45 3.67 -10.86
CA GLN A 109 -16.61 2.80 -10.59
C GLN A 109 -16.18 1.34 -10.52
N LEU A 110 -15.35 0.92 -11.47
CA LEU A 110 -14.79 -0.41 -11.53
C LEU A 110 -13.85 -0.66 -10.34
N MET A 111 -13.04 0.34 -9.96
CA MET A 111 -12.23 0.27 -8.74
C MET A 111 -13.09 0.05 -7.48
N ARG A 112 -14.21 0.78 -7.34
CA ARG A 112 -15.14 0.58 -6.22
C ARG A 112 -15.73 -0.82 -6.20
N GLN A 113 -16.14 -1.34 -7.35
CA GLN A 113 -16.66 -2.71 -7.45
C GLN A 113 -15.61 -3.75 -7.05
N LEU A 114 -14.36 -3.58 -7.49
CA LEU A 114 -13.27 -4.48 -7.11
C LEU A 114 -13.00 -4.46 -5.61
N ILE A 115 -12.94 -3.28 -5.00
CA ILE A 115 -12.75 -3.15 -3.54
C ILE A 115 -13.86 -3.88 -2.79
N VAL A 116 -15.12 -3.72 -3.23
CA VAL A 116 -16.26 -4.42 -2.61
C VAL A 116 -16.12 -5.94 -2.75
N LEU A 117 -15.77 -6.43 -3.94
CA LEU A 117 -15.60 -7.87 -4.18
C LEU A 117 -14.45 -8.47 -3.36
N GLU A 118 -13.34 -7.75 -3.20
CA GLU A 118 -12.22 -8.18 -2.36
C GLU A 118 -12.60 -8.23 -0.88
N GLU A 119 -13.27 -7.18 -0.37
CA GLU A 119 -13.74 -7.13 1.01
C GLU A 119 -14.80 -8.21 1.28
N GLU A 120 -15.72 -8.45 0.34
CA GLU A 120 -16.70 -9.54 0.43
C GLU A 120 -16.00 -10.91 0.47
N ALA A 121 -14.99 -11.13 -0.38
CA ALA A 121 -14.24 -12.38 -0.41
C ALA A 121 -13.45 -12.61 0.89
N GLU A 122 -12.90 -11.56 1.51
CA GLU A 122 -12.19 -11.67 2.79
C GLU A 122 -13.14 -12.01 3.96
N HIS A 123 -14.40 -11.57 3.92
CA HIS A 123 -15.35 -11.73 5.03
C HIS A 123 -16.42 -12.81 4.81
N ILE A 124 -16.47 -13.47 3.65
CA ILE A 124 -17.56 -14.39 3.31
C ILE A 124 -17.67 -15.56 4.30
N GLU A 125 -16.54 -16.11 4.76
CA GLU A 125 -16.54 -17.22 5.72
C GLU A 125 -17.13 -16.79 7.08
N GLU A 126 -16.81 -15.59 7.53
CA GLU A 126 -17.33 -15.04 8.78
C GLU A 126 -18.82 -14.70 8.65
N ILE A 127 -19.25 -14.17 7.50
CA ILE A 127 -20.66 -13.94 7.18
C ILE A 127 -21.44 -15.27 7.24
N VAL A 128 -20.94 -16.33 6.61
CA VAL A 128 -21.59 -17.65 6.64
C VAL A 128 -21.67 -18.19 8.07
N LYS A 129 -20.59 -18.07 8.85
CA LYS A 129 -20.57 -18.51 10.25
C LYS A 129 -21.60 -17.76 11.09
N LEU A 130 -21.64 -16.42 10.99
CA LEU A 130 -22.60 -15.59 11.71
C LEU A 130 -24.04 -15.92 11.31
N GLN A 131 -24.31 -16.19 10.02
CA GLN A 131 -25.64 -16.62 9.56
C GLN A 131 -26.08 -17.93 10.22
N GLN A 132 -25.18 -18.93 10.31
CA GLN A 132 -25.48 -20.20 10.98
C GLN A 132 -25.76 -20.02 12.48
N GLU A 133 -24.98 -19.17 13.17
CA GLU A 133 -25.20 -18.85 14.58
C GLU A 133 -26.55 -18.14 14.79
N LEU A 134 -26.91 -17.22 13.90
CA LEU A 134 -28.17 -16.48 13.93
C LEU A 134 -29.38 -17.42 13.72
N GLU A 135 -29.28 -18.37 12.80
CA GLU A 135 -30.30 -19.41 12.60
C GLU A 135 -30.45 -20.31 13.83
N ALA A 136 -29.34 -20.75 14.43
CA ALA A 136 -29.36 -21.56 15.64
C ALA A 136 -30.01 -20.84 16.82
N LEU A 137 -29.69 -19.56 17.01
CA LEU A 137 -30.28 -18.71 18.05
C LEU A 137 -31.77 -18.45 17.80
N ARG A 138 -32.17 -18.14 16.55
CA ARG A 138 -33.59 -18.00 16.19
C ARG A 138 -34.37 -19.29 16.47
N ALA A 139 -33.80 -20.45 16.17
CA ALA A 139 -34.40 -21.74 16.47
C ALA A 139 -34.53 -22.00 17.97
N GLN A 140 -33.57 -21.55 18.80
CA GLN A 140 -33.68 -21.61 20.26
C GLN A 140 -34.77 -20.69 20.80
N VAL A 141 -34.83 -19.44 20.33
CA VAL A 141 -35.86 -18.47 20.77
C VAL A 141 -37.26 -18.92 20.36
N ALA A 142 -37.42 -19.47 19.15
CA ALA A 142 -38.70 -20.01 18.69
C ALA A 142 -39.16 -21.26 19.48
N ARG A 143 -38.23 -21.96 20.16
CA ARG A 143 -38.51 -23.11 21.03
C ARG A 143 -38.74 -22.71 22.49
N LEU A 144 -38.45 -21.47 22.87
CA LEU A 144 -38.82 -20.97 24.19
C LEU A 144 -40.33 -20.67 24.16
N PRO A 145 -41.14 -21.35 24.99
CA PRO A 145 -42.55 -20.98 25.12
C PRO A 145 -42.60 -19.54 25.63
N SER A 146 -43.42 -18.70 25.01
CA SER A 146 -43.74 -17.36 25.48
C SER A 146 -44.21 -17.46 26.93
N GLN A 147 -43.30 -17.23 27.88
CA GLN A 147 -43.63 -17.12 29.28
C GLN A 147 -44.16 -15.70 29.50
N VAL A 148 -45.49 -15.66 29.58
CA VAL A 148 -46.39 -14.66 30.21
C VAL A 148 -46.53 -13.32 29.49
#